data_AF-X6EZ03-F1
#
_entry.id   AF-X6EZ03-F1
#
_cell.length_a   1.000
_cell.length_b   1.000
_cell.length_c   1.000
_cell.angle_alpha   90.00
_cell.angle_beta   90.00
_cell.angle_gamma   90.00
#
_symmetry.space_group_name_H-M   'P 1'
#
loop_
_entity.id
_entity.type
_entity.pdbx_description
1 polymer ?
#
loop_
_entity_poly.entity_id
_entity_poly.type
_entity_poly.pdbx_seq_one_letter_code
_entity_poly.pdbx_strand_id
1 'polypeptide(L)'
;MREAGIVASQAVLIAVGIDWDGRRQILAVEMANRESRSAWKVFLVALKGRGLKGVELVVSDDHAGLVAAIGEVIPEAAWERCYVHFLRNALDHLPSKHGDDCLQELRWLYDRRDLAEAKADLAAWLSKWSGRYPRLMTWVEETIERTLTFFCLARQRHKHLESTNILERLNEEIRRRTYVVRIFPTPRAACAWSERWPSRPTKTGWRSTDTSTWTTCASTRSSLCAKLHDQLHGRPVFAELDAQPTSPSDVMIVGGYQLDRIRMPRHTFWYF
;
A
#
# COMPACT_ATOMS: atom_id res chain seq x y z
N MET A 1 1.42 18.72 16.01
CA MET A 1 1.44 20.11 15.50
C MET A 1 0.81 21.03 16.54
N ARG A 2 1.27 22.27 16.69
CA ARG A 2 0.59 23.28 17.51
C ARG A 2 -0.36 24.10 16.62
N GLU A 3 -1.64 24.11 16.98
CA GLU A 3 -2.69 24.84 16.28
C GLU A 3 -3.57 25.55 17.32
N ALA A 4 -3.74 26.86 17.20
CA ALA A 4 -4.46 27.69 18.17
C ALA A 4 -4.04 27.47 19.65
N GLY A 5 -2.75 27.19 19.89
CA GLY A 5 -2.21 26.93 21.23
C GLY A 5 -2.34 25.48 21.73
N ILE A 6 -3.11 24.63 21.04
CA ILE A 6 -3.32 23.21 21.38
C ILE A 6 -2.38 22.34 20.55
N VAL A 7 -1.83 21.29 21.16
CA VAL A 7 -0.99 20.31 20.44
C VAL A 7 -1.86 19.15 19.99
N ALA A 8 -2.01 18.97 18.68
CA ALA A 8 -2.78 17.89 18.07
C ALA A 8 -1.87 16.90 17.31
N SER A 9 -2.29 15.64 17.27
CA SER A 9 -1.70 14.63 16.37
C SER A 9 -2.03 14.99 14.92
N GLN A 10 -1.18 14.56 13.99
CA GLN A 10 -1.36 14.77 12.55
C GLN A 10 -1.02 13.48 11.80
N ALA A 11 -1.72 13.22 10.72
CA ALA A 11 -1.42 12.14 9.80
C ALA A 11 -0.40 12.58 8.75
N VAL A 12 0.44 11.63 8.32
CA VAL A 12 1.30 11.73 7.15
C VAL A 12 0.78 10.74 6.13
N LEU A 13 0.39 11.23 4.96
CA LEU A 13 -0.09 10.44 3.84
C LEU A 13 1.07 10.25 2.87
N ILE A 14 1.30 9.00 2.48
CA ILE A 14 2.45 8.62 1.64
C ILE A 14 1.96 7.78 0.47
N ALA A 15 2.47 8.10 -0.72
CA ALA A 15 2.29 7.28 -1.91
C ALA A 15 3.66 6.93 -2.52
N VAL A 16 3.83 5.66 -2.84
CA VAL A 16 4.99 5.12 -3.55
C VAL A 16 4.50 4.43 -4.82
N GLY A 17 5.04 4.81 -5.96
CA GLY A 17 4.78 4.17 -7.25
C GLY A 17 5.85 3.14 -7.56
N ILE A 18 5.47 2.08 -8.26
CA ILE A 18 6.37 1.09 -8.84
C ILE A 18 6.12 1.07 -10.35
N ASP A 19 7.17 1.34 -11.13
CA ASP A 19 7.11 1.30 -12.59
C ASP A 19 7.20 -0.12 -13.15
N TRP A 20 7.05 -0.25 -14.48
CA TRP A 20 7.16 -1.51 -15.22
C TRP A 20 8.51 -2.21 -15.03
N ASP A 21 9.58 -1.43 -14.81
CA ASP A 21 10.93 -1.93 -14.55
C ASP A 21 11.12 -2.35 -13.08
N GLY A 22 10.09 -2.23 -12.25
CA GLY A 22 10.13 -2.54 -10.82
C GLY A 22 10.83 -1.46 -9.97
N ARG A 23 11.12 -0.29 -10.53
CA ARG A 23 11.73 0.82 -9.82
C ARG A 23 10.68 1.51 -8.97
N ARG A 24 11.03 1.70 -7.71
CA ARG A 24 10.16 2.30 -6.71
C ARG A 24 10.47 3.79 -6.59
N GLN A 25 9.45 4.62 -6.51
CA GLN A 25 9.57 6.07 -6.45
C GLN A 25 8.52 6.67 -5.51
N ILE A 26 8.93 7.65 -4.70
CA ILE A 26 8.01 8.35 -3.81
C ILE A 26 7.23 9.36 -4.65
N LEU A 27 5.91 9.17 -4.75
CA LEU A 27 5.04 10.04 -5.53
C LEU A 27 4.63 11.27 -4.73
N ALA A 28 4.35 11.09 -3.42
CA ALA A 28 4.00 12.17 -2.53
C ALA A 28 4.19 11.81 -1.05
N VAL A 29 4.48 12.83 -0.25
CA VAL A 29 4.41 12.82 1.21
C VAL A 29 3.69 14.10 1.62
N GLU A 30 2.51 13.98 2.22
CA GLU A 30 1.67 15.13 2.56
C GLU A 30 1.14 15.02 4.00
N MET A 31 1.05 16.15 4.68
CA MET A 31 0.48 16.22 6.03
C MET A 31 -1.04 16.36 5.94
N ALA A 32 -1.76 15.67 6.82
CA ALA A 32 -3.19 15.79 6.99
C ALA A 32 -3.58 15.85 8.46
N ASN A 33 -4.70 16.49 8.77
CA ASN A 33 -5.18 16.60 10.16
C ASN A 33 -5.50 15.24 10.79
N ARG A 34 -6.02 14.32 9.97
CA ARG A 34 -6.38 12.95 10.34
C ARG A 34 -6.51 12.11 9.09
N GLU A 35 -6.37 10.81 9.24
CA GLU A 35 -6.73 9.85 8.20
C GLU A 35 -8.26 9.82 8.07
N SER A 36 -8.76 10.44 7.00
CA SER A 36 -10.19 10.52 6.71
C SER A 36 -10.40 10.36 5.21
N ARG A 37 -11.59 9.91 4.81
CA ARG A 37 -11.92 9.76 3.39
C ARG A 37 -11.67 11.04 2.59
N SER A 38 -12.05 12.19 3.13
CA SER A 38 -11.83 13.49 2.47
C SER A 38 -10.35 13.82 2.32
N ALA A 39 -9.52 13.55 3.34
CA ALA A 39 -8.08 13.76 3.26
C ALA A 39 -7.44 12.85 2.19
N TRP A 40 -7.81 11.56 2.18
CA TRP A 40 -7.35 10.62 1.16
C TRP A 40 -7.80 11.00 -0.25
N LYS A 41 -9.05 11.45 -0.41
CA LYS A 41 -9.56 11.93 -1.70
C LYS A 41 -8.76 13.13 -2.20
N VAL A 42 -8.53 14.14 -1.35
CA VAL A 42 -7.73 15.32 -1.72
C VAL A 42 -6.31 14.90 -2.15
N PHE A 43 -5.68 14.02 -1.38
CA PHE A 43 -4.34 13.50 -1.67
C PHE A 43 -4.28 12.76 -3.02
N LEU A 44 -5.22 11.85 -3.29
CA LEU A 44 -5.28 11.10 -4.55
C LEU A 44 -5.62 11.99 -5.74
N VAL A 45 -6.52 12.97 -5.58
CA VAL A 45 -6.84 13.96 -6.63
C VAL A 45 -5.61 14.81 -6.95
N ALA A 46 -4.84 15.23 -5.95
CA ALA A 46 -3.60 15.97 -6.15
C ALA A 46 -2.55 15.13 -6.91
N LEU A 47 -2.47 13.82 -6.66
CA LEU A 47 -1.63 12.90 -7.45
C LEU A 47 -2.08 12.82 -8.91
N LYS A 48 -3.38 12.66 -9.20
CA LYS A 48 -3.90 12.69 -10.59
C LYS A 48 -3.65 14.04 -11.26
N GLY A 49 -3.83 15.14 -10.53
CA GLY A 49 -3.54 16.49 -11.01
C GLY A 49 -2.07 16.72 -11.37
N ARG A 50 -1.15 16.00 -10.70
CA ARG A 50 0.30 15.96 -11.02
C ARG A 50 0.64 15.02 -12.19
N GLY A 51 -0.35 14.33 -12.77
CA GLY A 51 -0.18 13.47 -13.94
C GLY A 51 -0.16 11.96 -13.66
N LEU A 52 -0.49 11.52 -12.43
CA LEU A 52 -0.62 10.09 -12.13
C LEU A 52 -1.71 9.47 -13.02
N LYS A 53 -1.34 8.46 -13.83
CA LYS A 53 -2.22 7.73 -14.74
C LYS A 53 -1.72 6.31 -14.95
N GLY A 54 -2.64 5.40 -15.32
CA GLY A 54 -2.29 4.01 -15.67
C GLY A 54 -2.00 3.10 -14.47
N VAL A 55 -2.57 3.41 -13.30
CA VAL A 55 -2.44 2.56 -12.12
C VAL A 55 -3.29 1.30 -12.32
N GLU A 56 -2.64 0.13 -12.33
CA GLU A 56 -3.28 -1.19 -12.45
C GLU A 56 -3.68 -1.74 -11.08
N LEU A 57 -2.84 -1.53 -10.05
CA LEU A 57 -3.03 -2.06 -8.70
C LEU A 57 -2.71 -1.00 -7.64
N VAL A 58 -3.60 -0.86 -6.65
CA VAL A 58 -3.33 -0.09 -5.43
C VAL A 58 -3.25 -1.02 -4.24
N VAL A 59 -2.10 -1.02 -3.55
CA VAL A 59 -1.90 -1.77 -2.32
C VAL A 59 -1.95 -0.82 -1.13
N SER A 60 -2.84 -1.08 -0.17
CA SER A 60 -2.95 -0.28 1.06
C SER A 60 -3.30 -1.13 2.28
N ASP A 61 -3.29 -0.53 3.47
CA ASP A 61 -4.00 -1.14 4.60
C ASP A 61 -5.52 -1.10 4.38
N ASP A 62 -6.27 -1.76 5.28
CA ASP A 62 -7.73 -1.84 5.22
C ASP A 62 -8.41 -0.63 5.89
N HIS A 63 -7.85 0.57 5.70
CA HIS A 63 -8.46 1.79 6.20
C HIS A 63 -9.68 2.16 5.35
N ALA A 64 -10.89 2.01 5.89
CA ALA A 64 -12.15 2.20 5.16
C ALA A 64 -12.24 3.54 4.39
N GLY A 65 -11.71 4.62 4.96
CA GLY A 65 -11.68 5.93 4.28
C GLY A 65 -10.73 5.99 3.09
N LEU A 66 -9.64 5.22 3.11
CA LEU A 66 -8.69 5.12 2.01
C LEU A 66 -9.27 4.25 0.89
N VAL A 67 -9.78 3.07 1.23
CA VAL A 67 -10.42 2.16 0.26
C VAL A 67 -11.56 2.86 -0.49
N ALA A 68 -12.43 3.59 0.24
CA ALA A 68 -13.50 4.37 -0.37
C ALA A 68 -12.99 5.51 -1.28
N ALA A 69 -11.87 6.16 -0.92
CA ALA A 69 -11.28 7.21 -1.73
C ALA A 69 -10.59 6.66 -2.99
N ILE A 70 -9.94 5.49 -2.90
CA ILE A 70 -9.34 4.81 -4.06
C ILE A 70 -10.42 4.46 -5.08
N GLY A 71 -11.50 3.80 -4.65
CA GLY A 71 -12.60 3.42 -5.55
C GLY A 71 -13.33 4.62 -6.19
N GLU A 72 -13.23 5.80 -5.60
CA GLU A 72 -13.82 7.04 -6.15
C GLU A 72 -12.87 7.77 -7.12
N VAL A 73 -11.57 7.84 -6.79
CA VAL A 73 -10.60 8.67 -7.54
C VAL A 73 -9.88 7.88 -8.64
N ILE A 74 -9.63 6.60 -8.43
CA ILE A 74 -8.92 5.70 -9.34
C ILE A 74 -9.74 4.39 -9.49
N PRO A 75 -11.00 4.45 -9.97
CA PRO A 75 -11.84 3.28 -10.14
C PRO A 75 -11.28 2.26 -11.14
N GLU A 76 -10.36 2.70 -12.00
CA GLU A 76 -9.65 1.84 -12.95
C GLU A 76 -8.64 0.89 -12.30
N ALA A 77 -8.15 1.19 -11.09
CA ALA A 77 -7.17 0.34 -10.44
C ALA A 77 -7.85 -0.76 -9.61
N ALA A 78 -7.32 -1.98 -9.68
CA ALA A 78 -7.67 -3.02 -8.71
C ALA A 78 -7.13 -2.62 -7.33
N TRP A 79 -7.85 -2.99 -6.28
CA TRP A 79 -7.40 -2.76 -4.91
C TRP A 79 -6.96 -4.08 -4.25
N GLU A 80 -5.87 -3.99 -3.51
CA GLU A 80 -5.34 -5.06 -2.69
C GLU A 80 -5.09 -4.57 -1.27
N ARG A 81 -5.55 -5.37 -0.31
CA ARG A 81 -5.14 -5.25 1.08
C ARG A 81 -3.72 -5.77 1.22
N CYS A 82 -2.85 -4.94 1.75
CA CYS A 82 -1.47 -5.28 2.06
C CYS A 82 -1.40 -6.53 2.96
N TYR A 83 -0.79 -7.60 2.44
CA TYR A 83 -0.73 -8.86 3.15
C TYR A 83 0.14 -8.79 4.43
N VAL A 84 1.16 -7.91 4.49
CA VAL A 84 1.96 -7.71 5.71
C VAL A 84 1.08 -7.16 6.84
N HIS A 85 0.22 -6.19 6.53
CA HIS A 85 -0.77 -5.66 7.46
C HIS A 85 -1.83 -6.72 7.82
N PHE A 86 -2.26 -7.52 6.86
CA PHE A 86 -3.15 -8.65 7.11
C PHE A 86 -2.54 -9.67 8.09
N LEU A 87 -1.30 -10.12 7.88
CA LEU A 87 -0.61 -11.06 8.79
C LEU A 87 -0.42 -10.46 10.18
N ARG A 88 -0.19 -9.15 10.29
CA ARG A 88 -0.16 -8.47 11.59
C ARG A 88 -1.51 -8.47 12.27
N ASN A 89 -2.59 -8.18 11.54
CA ASN A 89 -3.94 -8.20 12.09
C ASN A 89 -4.37 -9.62 12.49
N ALA A 90 -3.86 -10.65 11.82
CA ALA A 90 -4.11 -12.05 12.18
C ALA A 90 -3.65 -12.38 13.62
N LEU A 91 -2.62 -11.70 14.14
CA LEU A 91 -2.16 -11.86 15.52
C LEU A 91 -3.23 -11.51 16.56
N ASP A 92 -4.13 -10.57 16.25
CA ASP A 92 -5.22 -10.17 17.17
C ASP A 92 -6.25 -11.30 17.39
N HIS A 93 -6.24 -12.29 16.51
CA HIS A 93 -7.11 -13.47 16.57
C HIS A 93 -6.41 -14.70 17.19
N LEU A 94 -5.14 -14.56 17.59
CA LEU A 94 -4.34 -15.62 18.17
C LEU A 94 -4.12 -15.40 19.68
N PRO A 95 -4.07 -16.47 20.49
CA PRO A 95 -3.67 -16.36 21.88
C PRO A 95 -2.19 -15.96 21.96
N SER A 96 -1.86 -15.03 22.87
CA SER A 96 -0.49 -14.59 23.06
C SER A 96 0.42 -15.78 23.42
N LYS A 97 1.46 -16.03 22.60
CA LYS A 97 2.58 -17.00 22.77
C LYS A 97 2.56 -18.31 21.95
N HIS A 98 1.53 -18.62 21.15
CA HIS A 98 1.48 -19.93 20.45
C HIS A 98 1.00 -19.87 18.98
N GLY A 99 1.23 -18.77 18.27
CA GLY A 99 0.71 -18.56 16.91
C GLY A 99 1.71 -18.71 15.77
N ASP A 100 3.00 -18.91 16.07
CA ASP A 100 4.09 -18.69 15.12
C ASP A 100 4.03 -19.65 13.93
N ASP A 101 3.85 -20.96 14.17
CA ASP A 101 3.72 -21.96 13.10
C ASP A 101 2.49 -21.70 12.22
N CYS A 102 1.37 -21.34 12.84
CA CYS A 102 0.11 -21.08 12.14
C CYS A 102 0.23 -19.87 11.20
N LEU A 103 0.85 -18.78 11.67
CA LEU A 103 1.11 -17.60 10.86
C LEU A 103 2.19 -17.82 9.81
N GLN A 104 3.21 -18.61 10.13
CA GLN A 104 4.27 -18.96 9.19
C GLN A 104 3.72 -19.73 8.00
N GLU A 105 2.82 -20.70 8.25
CA GLU A 105 2.13 -21.43 7.19
C GLU A 105 1.18 -20.53 6.37
N LEU A 106 0.46 -19.62 7.04
CA LEU A 106 -0.39 -18.64 6.37
C LEU A 106 0.41 -17.72 5.44
N ARG A 107 1.63 -17.37 5.84
CA ARG A 107 2.55 -16.58 5.02
C ARG A 107 3.01 -17.33 3.77
N TRP A 108 3.27 -18.63 3.85
CA TRP A 108 3.71 -19.43 2.70
C TRP A 108 2.71 -19.47 1.54
N LEU A 109 1.44 -19.09 1.78
CA LEU A 109 0.44 -18.95 0.72
C LEU A 109 0.84 -17.87 -0.31
N TYR A 110 1.57 -16.84 0.12
CA TYR A 110 1.99 -15.75 -0.75
C TYR A 110 3.19 -16.12 -1.63
N ASP A 111 3.94 -17.18 -1.28
CA ASP A 111 5.08 -17.67 -2.06
C ASP A 111 4.66 -18.60 -3.22
N ARG A 112 3.35 -18.86 -3.35
CA ARG A 112 2.79 -19.79 -4.33
C ARG A 112 2.94 -19.27 -5.76
N ARG A 113 2.87 -20.20 -6.72
CA ARG A 113 3.10 -19.86 -8.14
C ARG A 113 1.92 -19.14 -8.76
N ASP A 114 0.72 -19.57 -8.41
CA ASP A 114 -0.54 -19.05 -8.93
C ASP A 114 -1.64 -19.09 -7.87
N LEU A 115 -2.76 -18.44 -8.20
CA LEU A 115 -3.92 -18.32 -7.32
C LEU A 115 -4.56 -19.68 -7.00
N ALA A 116 -4.50 -20.65 -7.91
CA ALA A 116 -5.12 -21.95 -7.70
C ALA A 116 -4.36 -22.75 -6.64
N GLU A 117 -3.02 -22.73 -6.70
CA GLU A 117 -2.15 -23.33 -5.69
C GLU A 117 -2.36 -22.64 -4.32
N ALA A 118 -2.42 -21.30 -4.28
CA ALA A 118 -2.69 -20.55 -3.06
C ALA A 118 -4.07 -20.89 -2.43
N LYS A 119 -5.11 -21.03 -3.25
CA LYS A 119 -6.47 -21.39 -2.77
C LYS A 119 -6.53 -22.84 -2.27
N ALA A 120 -5.83 -23.77 -2.91
CA ALA A 120 -5.76 -25.16 -2.46
C ALA A 120 -5.06 -25.27 -1.10
N ASP A 121 -3.92 -24.60 -0.94
CA ASP A 121 -3.18 -24.57 0.32
C ASP A 121 -3.94 -23.83 1.43
N LEU A 122 -4.67 -22.76 1.09
CA LEU A 122 -5.56 -22.08 2.02
C LEU A 122 -6.63 -23.03 2.58
N ALA A 123 -7.28 -23.83 1.72
CA ALA A 123 -8.29 -24.79 2.16
C ALA A 123 -7.69 -25.85 3.11
N ALA A 124 -6.49 -26.35 2.79
CA ALA A 124 -5.77 -27.29 3.66
C ALA A 124 -5.38 -26.65 5.01
N TRP A 125 -4.93 -25.40 4.98
CA TRP A 125 -4.56 -24.63 6.17
C TRP A 125 -5.78 -24.35 7.07
N LEU A 126 -6.92 -23.94 6.49
CA LEU A 126 -8.18 -23.73 7.22
C LEU A 126 -8.62 -25.00 7.92
N SER A 127 -8.58 -26.15 7.22
CA SER A 127 -8.92 -27.45 7.79
C SER A 127 -8.04 -27.80 8.99
N LYS A 128 -6.72 -27.67 8.83
CA LYS A 128 -5.71 -28.00 9.86
C LYS A 128 -5.89 -27.20 11.15
N TRP A 129 -6.15 -25.90 11.05
CA TRP A 129 -6.16 -25.00 12.20
C TRP A 129 -7.56 -24.70 12.76
N SER A 130 -8.63 -25.12 12.07
CA SER A 130 -10.03 -24.95 12.48
C SER A 130 -10.34 -25.31 13.93
N GLY A 131 -9.84 -26.46 14.40
CA GLY A 131 -10.11 -26.92 15.77
C GLY A 131 -9.42 -26.09 16.86
N ARG A 132 -8.27 -25.47 16.55
CA ARG A 132 -7.47 -24.73 17.53
C ARG A 132 -7.74 -23.22 17.51
N TYR A 133 -7.93 -22.63 16.32
CA TYR A 133 -8.11 -21.18 16.15
C TYR A 133 -9.34 -20.84 15.29
N PRO A 134 -10.57 -21.22 15.71
CA PRO A 134 -11.77 -21.02 14.91
C PRO A 134 -12.02 -19.55 14.56
N ARG A 135 -11.76 -18.62 15.50
CA ARG A 135 -11.91 -17.17 15.28
C ARG A 135 -10.96 -16.63 14.20
N LEU A 136 -9.75 -17.18 14.10
CA LEU A 136 -8.80 -16.79 13.07
C LEU A 136 -9.25 -17.34 11.71
N MET A 137 -9.72 -18.59 11.66
CA MET A 137 -10.13 -19.21 10.39
C MET A 137 -11.28 -18.44 9.74
N THR A 138 -12.35 -18.14 10.48
CA THR A 138 -13.49 -17.36 9.96
C THR A 138 -13.03 -16.00 9.42
N TRP A 139 -12.19 -15.30 10.19
CA TRP A 139 -11.69 -13.99 9.78
C TRP A 139 -10.77 -14.06 8.54
N VAL A 140 -9.90 -15.06 8.45
CA VAL A 140 -9.03 -15.28 7.29
C VAL A 140 -9.88 -15.59 6.06
N GLU A 141 -10.83 -16.52 6.16
CA GLU A 141 -11.71 -16.92 5.06
C GLU A 141 -12.48 -15.73 4.48
N GLU A 142 -12.98 -14.84 5.34
CA GLU A 142 -13.72 -13.63 4.92
C GLU A 142 -12.85 -12.55 4.28
N THR A 143 -11.56 -12.48 4.63
CA THR A 143 -10.74 -11.29 4.32
C THR A 143 -9.51 -11.54 3.45
N ILE A 144 -9.05 -12.79 3.32
CA ILE A 144 -7.82 -13.12 2.58
C ILE A 144 -7.95 -12.92 1.08
N GLU A 145 -9.13 -13.05 0.48
CA GLU A 145 -9.25 -12.86 -0.97
C GLU A 145 -8.79 -11.47 -1.42
N ARG A 146 -8.95 -10.46 -0.55
CA ARG A 146 -8.50 -9.08 -0.79
C ARG A 146 -6.98 -8.91 -0.81
N THR A 147 -6.21 -9.91 -0.37
CA THR A 147 -4.73 -9.88 -0.36
C THR A 147 -4.12 -10.65 -1.53
N LEU A 148 -4.94 -11.33 -2.34
CA LEU A 148 -4.49 -12.22 -3.42
C LEU A 148 -4.59 -11.58 -4.81
N THR A 149 -5.00 -10.31 -4.90
CA THR A 149 -5.20 -9.59 -6.17
C THR A 149 -3.92 -9.55 -7.03
N PHE A 150 -2.73 -9.50 -6.43
CA PHE A 150 -1.46 -9.46 -7.16
C PHE A 150 -1.21 -10.72 -8.01
N PHE A 151 -1.88 -11.85 -7.75
CA PHE A 151 -1.79 -13.02 -8.62
C PHE A 151 -2.31 -12.77 -10.04
N CYS A 152 -3.11 -11.71 -10.24
CA CYS A 152 -3.54 -11.26 -11.57
C CYS A 152 -2.42 -10.55 -12.35
N LEU A 153 -1.34 -10.13 -11.69
CA LEU A 153 -0.19 -9.50 -12.34
C LEU A 153 0.81 -10.55 -12.83
N ALA A 154 1.63 -10.19 -13.81
CA ALA A 154 2.71 -11.03 -14.30
C ALA A 154 3.65 -11.44 -13.16
N ARG A 155 4.03 -12.72 -13.10
CA ARG A 155 4.81 -13.30 -11.99
C ARG A 155 6.12 -12.57 -11.69
N GLN A 156 6.77 -12.01 -12.70
CA GLN A 156 8.00 -11.22 -12.52
C GLN A 156 7.80 -10.00 -11.60
N ARG A 157 6.55 -9.53 -11.43
CA ARG A 157 6.18 -8.39 -10.59
C ARG A 157 5.91 -8.76 -9.14
N HIS A 158 5.62 -10.02 -8.84
CA HIS A 158 5.25 -10.47 -7.48
C HIS A 158 6.32 -10.11 -6.45
N LYS A 159 7.60 -10.33 -6.79
CA LYS A 159 8.77 -9.95 -5.96
C LYS A 159 8.80 -8.47 -5.54
N HIS A 160 8.20 -7.58 -6.33
CA HIS A 160 8.17 -6.14 -6.02
C HIS A 160 7.06 -5.78 -5.02
N LEU A 161 6.07 -6.66 -4.84
CA LEU A 161 4.90 -6.50 -3.98
C LEU A 161 5.07 -7.24 -2.65
N GLU A 162 5.88 -8.30 -2.63
CA GLU A 162 6.30 -9.08 -1.46
C GLU A 162 7.11 -8.30 -0.40
N SER A 163 7.29 -6.97 -0.54
CA SER A 163 7.97 -6.20 0.49
C SER A 163 7.40 -4.79 0.63
N THR A 164 6.70 -4.53 1.73
CA THR A 164 6.38 -3.16 2.20
C THR A 164 7.58 -2.42 2.79
N ASN A 165 8.75 -3.04 2.79
CA ASN A 165 10.00 -2.55 3.35
C ASN A 165 10.34 -1.11 2.93
N ILE A 166 9.92 -0.66 1.74
CA ILE A 166 10.10 0.74 1.33
C ILE A 166 9.24 1.72 2.14
N LEU A 167 7.95 1.42 2.30
CA LEU A 167 7.01 2.26 3.04
C LEU A 167 7.39 2.25 4.53
N GLU A 168 7.77 1.10 5.07
CA GLU A 168 8.25 0.96 6.44
C GLU A 168 9.55 1.73 6.70
N ARG A 169 10.57 1.59 5.84
CA ARG A 169 11.80 2.37 5.94
C ARG A 169 11.55 3.87 5.80
N LEU A 170 10.65 4.26 4.90
CA LEU A 170 10.26 5.65 4.72
C LEU A 170 9.56 6.19 5.98
N ASN A 171 8.65 5.41 6.55
CA ASN A 171 7.99 5.72 7.82
C ASN A 171 9.01 5.83 8.96
N GLU A 172 9.98 4.94 9.06
CA GLU A 172 11.07 5.02 10.03
C GLU A 172 11.90 6.28 9.86
N GLU A 173 12.27 6.63 8.63
CA GLU A 173 13.06 7.83 8.35
C GLU A 173 12.26 9.10 8.68
N ILE A 174 10.96 9.13 8.35
CA ILE A 174 10.04 10.20 8.74
C ILE A 174 9.97 10.32 10.25
N ARG A 175 9.81 9.20 10.97
CA ARG A 175 9.81 9.17 12.45
C ARG A 175 11.15 9.68 13.01
N ARG A 176 12.28 9.24 12.48
CA ARG A 176 13.62 9.68 12.94
C ARG A 176 13.81 11.18 12.80
N ARG A 177 13.39 11.77 11.68
CA ARG A 177 13.55 13.21 11.42
C ARG A 177 12.53 14.07 12.18
N THR A 178 11.29 13.60 12.32
CA THR A 178 10.26 14.31 13.11
C THR A 178 10.51 14.20 14.61
N TYR A 179 11.18 13.14 15.08
CA TYR A 179 11.57 12.97 16.48
C TYR A 179 12.40 14.14 17.02
N VAL A 180 13.32 14.68 16.20
CA VAL A 180 14.16 15.82 16.58
C VAL A 180 13.33 17.10 16.70
N VAL A 181 12.35 17.30 15.82
CA VAL A 181 11.48 18.48 15.82
C VAL A 181 10.48 18.45 16.99
N ARG A 182 10.05 17.26 17.42
CA ARG A 182 9.05 16.96 18.48
C ARG A 182 7.66 17.56 18.24
N ILE A 183 7.56 18.86 18.01
CA ILE A 183 6.31 19.60 17.77
C ILE A 183 6.56 20.64 16.68
N PHE A 184 5.87 20.51 15.55
CA PHE A 184 5.85 21.59 14.56
C PHE A 184 5.12 22.82 15.13
N PRO A 185 5.75 24.01 15.11
CA PRO A 185 5.20 25.21 15.74
C PRO A 185 3.99 25.78 14.99
N THR A 186 3.91 25.56 13.68
CA THR A 186 2.78 26.00 12.82
C THR A 186 2.48 24.96 11.74
N PRO A 187 1.26 24.95 11.16
CA PRO A 187 0.93 24.11 10.01
C PRO A 187 1.85 24.34 8.82
N ARG A 188 2.19 25.61 8.53
CA ARG A 188 3.11 25.98 7.46
C ARG A 188 4.50 25.36 7.62
N ALA A 189 5.01 25.25 8.85
CA ALA A 189 6.29 24.60 9.11
C ALA A 189 6.24 23.08 8.85
N ALA A 190 5.09 22.45 9.10
CA ALA A 190 4.88 21.04 8.79
C ALA A 190 4.77 20.81 7.27
N CYS A 191 4.03 21.65 6.53
CA CYS A 191 3.96 21.59 5.07
C CYS A 191 5.32 21.83 4.41
N ALA A 192 6.07 22.84 4.86
CA ALA A 192 7.41 23.10 4.33
C ALA A 192 8.38 21.93 4.59
N TRP A 193 8.20 21.18 5.69
CA TRP A 193 8.96 19.96 5.95
C TRP A 193 8.60 18.83 4.99
N SER A 194 7.31 18.61 4.70
CA SER A 194 6.87 17.57 3.76
C SER A 194 7.28 17.88 2.33
N GLU A 195 7.18 19.15 1.91
CA GLU A 195 7.61 19.63 0.59
C GLU A 195 9.13 19.50 0.36
N ARG A 196 9.94 19.50 1.43
CA ARG A 196 11.39 19.32 1.34
C ARG A 196 11.80 17.86 1.21
N TRP A 197 10.90 16.91 1.48
CA TRP A 197 11.16 15.47 1.45
C TRP A 197 11.63 14.90 0.08
N PRO A 198 11.24 15.45 -1.09
CA PRO A 198 11.78 14.99 -2.38
C PRO A 198 13.23 15.42 -2.65
N SER A 199 13.79 16.39 -1.91
CA SER A 199 14.99 17.14 -2.32
C SER A 199 16.33 16.64 -1.78
N ARG A 200 16.36 15.56 -0.99
CA ARG A 200 17.64 15.02 -0.47
C ARG A 200 17.82 13.56 -0.86
N PRO A 201 18.80 13.23 -1.72
CA PRO A 201 19.13 11.83 -2.00
C PRO A 201 19.51 11.15 -0.69
N THR A 202 18.77 10.12 -0.32
CA THR A 202 19.20 9.21 0.73
C THR A 202 20.44 8.45 0.24
N LYS A 203 21.33 8.05 1.16
CA LYS A 203 22.66 7.44 0.87
C LYS A 203 22.63 6.18 -0.01
N THR A 204 21.45 5.70 -0.39
CA THR A 204 21.20 4.46 -1.17
C THR A 204 21.04 4.69 -2.69
N GLY A 205 21.52 5.81 -3.24
CA GLY A 205 21.59 5.98 -4.70
C GLY A 205 20.27 6.39 -5.37
N TRP A 206 19.42 7.11 -4.64
CA TRP A 206 18.16 7.64 -5.17
C TRP A 206 18.43 8.84 -6.06
N ARG A 207 18.38 8.66 -7.39
CA ARG A 207 18.25 9.79 -8.32
C ARG A 207 16.79 10.21 -8.32
N SER A 208 16.53 11.45 -7.88
CA SER A 208 15.40 12.18 -8.43
C SER A 208 15.72 12.39 -9.91
N THR A 209 15.12 11.64 -10.82
CA THR A 209 15.09 12.05 -12.21
C THR A 209 14.13 13.23 -12.33
N ASP A 210 14.73 14.38 -12.62
CA ASP A 210 14.18 15.64 -13.14
C ASP A 210 12.67 15.88 -12.99
N THR A 211 12.36 16.87 -12.16
CA THR A 211 11.09 17.60 -12.12
C THR A 211 10.87 18.52 -13.35
N SER A 212 11.66 18.41 -14.43
CA SER A 212 11.73 19.42 -15.50
C SER A 212 11.37 18.98 -16.93
N THR A 213 10.76 17.82 -17.17
CA THR A 213 10.30 17.46 -18.53
C THR A 213 8.97 16.70 -18.51
N TRP A 214 7.86 17.40 -18.34
CA TRP A 214 6.54 16.84 -18.67
C TRP A 214 5.73 17.88 -19.44
N THR A 215 6.23 18.21 -20.64
CA THR A 215 5.49 18.98 -21.65
C THR A 215 4.75 17.99 -22.55
N THR A 216 3.42 18.09 -22.52
CA THR A 216 2.42 17.70 -23.53
C THR A 216 2.69 16.47 -24.42
N CYS A 217 1.85 15.44 -24.29
CA CYS A 217 1.17 14.92 -25.48
C CYS A 217 -0.13 14.17 -25.14
N ALA A 218 -1.14 14.45 -25.95
CA ALA A 218 -2.51 14.02 -25.83
C ALA A 218 -2.71 12.58 -26.33
N SER A 219 -3.82 12.00 -25.87
CA SER A 219 -4.62 10.94 -26.49
C SER A 219 -3.90 9.66 -26.95
N THR A 220 -4.08 8.58 -26.18
CA THR A 220 -4.65 7.34 -26.75
C THR A 220 -5.37 6.56 -25.64
N ARG A 221 -6.62 6.18 -25.88
CA ARG A 221 -7.43 5.31 -25.01
C ARG A 221 -6.79 3.93 -24.96
N SER A 222 -6.62 3.37 -23.76
CA SER A 222 -6.45 1.92 -23.57
C SER A 222 -7.47 1.44 -22.54
N SER A 223 -8.39 0.62 -23.00
CA SER A 223 -9.45 -0.03 -22.23
C SER A 223 -8.92 -1.37 -21.71
N LEU A 224 -8.26 -1.40 -20.54
CA LEU A 224 -7.74 -2.67 -20.01
C LEU A 224 -7.98 -2.98 -18.52
N CYS A 225 -8.71 -2.16 -17.76
CA CYS A 225 -9.09 -2.54 -16.38
C CYS A 225 -10.60 -2.64 -16.11
N ALA A 226 -11.46 -2.31 -17.07
CA ALA A 226 -12.91 -2.52 -16.93
C ALA A 226 -13.35 -3.99 -17.10
N LYS A 227 -12.41 -4.93 -17.31
CA LYS A 227 -12.71 -6.34 -17.68
C LYS A 227 -12.33 -7.38 -16.62
N LEU A 228 -11.77 -6.97 -15.48
CA LEU A 228 -11.40 -7.88 -14.38
C LEU A 228 -12.47 -8.00 -13.28
N HIS A 229 -13.51 -7.15 -13.31
CA HIS A 229 -14.65 -7.29 -12.41
C HIS A 229 -15.52 -8.53 -12.72
N ASP A 230 -15.52 -9.03 -13.97
CA ASP A 230 -16.47 -10.06 -14.43
C ASP A 230 -15.93 -11.50 -14.44
N GLN A 231 -14.65 -11.74 -14.15
CA GLN A 231 -14.06 -13.10 -14.26
C GLN A 231 -14.36 -14.05 -13.08
N LEU A 232 -15.12 -13.62 -12.07
CA LEU A 232 -15.65 -14.49 -11.02
C LEU A 232 -16.89 -15.30 -11.45
N HIS A 233 -17.42 -15.06 -12.67
CA HIS A 233 -18.53 -15.83 -13.24
C HIS A 233 -18.28 -16.27 -14.69
N GLY A 234 -17.56 -17.39 -14.89
CA GLY A 234 -17.78 -18.31 -16.03
C GLY A 234 -17.09 -18.04 -17.39
N ARG A 235 -15.97 -18.76 -17.59
CA ARG A 235 -15.31 -19.25 -18.83
C ARG A 235 -14.45 -18.28 -19.70
N PRO A 236 -13.39 -18.81 -20.37
CA PRO A 236 -12.21 -18.04 -20.79
C PRO A 236 -12.14 -17.78 -22.31
N VAL A 237 -11.27 -16.86 -22.74
CA VAL A 237 -10.05 -17.13 -23.56
C VAL A 237 -9.40 -15.82 -24.01
N PHE A 238 -8.09 -15.79 -23.75
CA PHE A 238 -6.96 -14.98 -24.20
C PHE A 238 -7.10 -14.14 -25.48
N ALA A 239 -6.54 -12.93 -25.43
CA ALA A 239 -5.91 -12.28 -26.57
C ALA A 239 -4.60 -11.62 -26.11
N GLU A 240 -3.52 -12.06 -26.72
CA GLU A 240 -2.16 -11.52 -26.66
C GLU A 240 -2.17 -10.10 -27.26
N LEU A 241 -1.70 -9.09 -26.53
CA LEU A 241 -1.59 -7.72 -27.04
C LEU A 241 -0.32 -7.05 -26.48
N ASP A 242 0.68 -6.96 -27.36
CA ASP A 242 1.85 -6.10 -27.23
C ASP A 242 1.42 -4.62 -27.24
N ALA A 243 1.41 -4.00 -26.07
CA ALA A 243 1.32 -2.55 -25.94
C ALA A 243 2.20 -2.09 -24.77
N GLN A 244 3.28 -1.36 -25.07
CA GLN A 244 4.06 -0.66 -24.04
C GLN A 244 3.33 0.62 -23.61
N PRO A 245 2.96 0.77 -22.33
CA PRO A 245 2.24 1.95 -21.87
C PRO A 245 3.18 3.08 -21.40
N THR A 246 2.71 4.30 -21.60
CA THR A 246 3.46 5.56 -21.57
C THR A 246 3.26 6.37 -20.27
N SER A 247 3.31 5.68 -19.12
CA SER A 247 3.29 6.28 -17.75
C SER A 247 3.94 5.32 -16.75
N PRO A 248 4.73 5.79 -15.75
CA PRO A 248 5.72 4.96 -15.07
C PRO A 248 5.22 4.35 -13.74
N SER A 249 3.94 4.05 -13.55
CA SER A 249 3.50 3.45 -12.27
C SER A 249 2.27 2.59 -12.41
N ASP A 250 2.49 1.27 -12.41
CA ASP A 250 1.45 0.25 -12.56
C ASP A 250 0.90 -0.14 -11.21
N VAL A 251 1.77 -0.08 -10.22
CA VAL A 251 1.41 -0.35 -8.84
C VAL A 251 1.65 0.91 -8.05
N MET A 252 0.63 1.32 -7.30
CA MET A 252 0.75 2.35 -6.29
C MET A 252 0.58 1.71 -4.90
N ILE A 253 1.60 1.81 -4.06
CA ILE A 253 1.51 1.47 -2.64
C ILE A 253 1.18 2.76 -1.89
N VAL A 254 0.06 2.77 -1.18
CA VAL A 254 -0.40 3.93 -0.40
C VAL A 254 -0.50 3.52 1.06
N GLY A 255 -0.04 4.40 1.94
CA GLY A 255 -0.17 4.19 3.38
C GLY A 255 -0.21 5.49 4.15
N GLY A 256 -1.01 5.49 5.21
CA GLY A 256 -1.08 6.56 6.20
C GLY A 256 -0.23 6.19 7.41
N TYR A 257 0.36 7.19 8.06
CA TYR A 257 0.88 7.04 9.39
C TYR A 257 0.55 8.25 10.25
N GLN A 258 -0.05 8.00 11.42
CA GLN A 258 -0.34 9.06 12.38
C GLN A 258 0.87 9.37 13.27
N LEU A 259 1.34 10.62 13.25
CA LEU A 259 2.38 11.15 14.12
C LEU A 259 1.79 11.47 15.50
N ASP A 260 1.61 10.43 16.31
CA ASP A 260 1.11 10.59 17.68
C ASP A 260 2.17 11.16 18.64
N ARG A 261 1.67 11.85 19.69
CA ARG A 261 2.45 12.26 20.86
C ARG A 261 3.15 11.04 21.43
N ILE A 262 4.46 10.95 21.24
CA ILE A 262 5.44 10.22 22.09
C ILE A 262 4.77 9.16 22.97
N ARG A 263 4.34 8.06 22.36
CA ARG A 263 4.13 6.79 23.04
C ARG A 263 4.49 5.71 22.04
N MET A 264 5.68 5.16 22.23
CA MET A 264 6.07 3.92 21.58
C MET A 264 5.07 2.84 22.02
N PRO A 265 4.46 2.06 21.12
CA PRO A 265 4.39 0.65 21.39
C PRO A 265 5.86 0.20 21.47
N ARG A 266 6.33 -0.09 22.68
CA ARG A 266 7.38 -1.10 22.83
C ARG A 266 6.85 -2.33 22.09
N HIS A 267 7.67 -3.01 21.29
CA HIS A 267 7.32 -4.07 20.34
C HIS A 267 7.01 -3.57 18.91
N THR A 268 8.03 -3.04 18.24
CA THR A 268 8.14 -3.18 16.78
C THR A 268 9.62 -3.25 16.45
N PHE A 269 10.21 -4.42 16.67
CA PHE A 269 11.56 -4.76 16.23
C PHE A 269 11.57 -6.23 15.79
N TRP A 270 11.72 -6.41 14.46
CA TRP A 270 12.15 -7.58 13.67
C TRP A 270 11.32 -8.90 13.81
N TYR A 271 11.01 -9.67 12.76
CA TYR A 271 11.80 -10.00 11.56
C TYR A 271 10.97 -10.13 10.26
N PHE A 272 11.76 -10.08 9.17
CA PHE A 272 11.49 -10.54 7.82
C PHE A 272 10.88 -11.93 7.73
#